data_AF-A0A7J8D7E1-F1
#
_entry.id   AF-A0A7J8D7E1-F1
#
_cell.length_a   1.000
_cell.length_b   1.000
_cell.length_c   1.000
_cell.angle_alpha   90.00
_cell.angle_beta   90.00
_cell.angle_gamma   90.00
#
_symmetry.space_group_name_H-M   'P 1'
#
loop_
_entity.id
_entity.type
_entity.pdbx_description
1 polymer ?
#
loop_
_entity_poly.entity_id
_entity_poly.type
_entity_poly.pdbx_seq_one_letter_code
_entity_poly.pdbx_strand_id
1 'polypeptide(L)'
;MLPKRRRARAGTPGADSSAARFPGVAVYLAEPHMGRSRRAFLTRLALSKGFRVLDAYSSEVTHVVMEQTSAEEAARWQESRAAPPEPGCARPTLLDISWFTESMAAGHPVPVECRHRLQVTVPRKALPSPVWMPPYACQRPTPLTHHNTSLSEALETLAEAAGFDGSEGRVLAFSRAASMLKALPGPVTVLSQLQGLPHFGEHSCRVVQELLDCGVCAEVERVRLSASSSLGSLGSE
;
A
#
# COMPACT_ATOMS: atom_id res chain seq x y z
N MET A 1 49.06 -52.46 -3.01
CA MET A 1 49.20 -51.36 -4.00
C MET A 1 48.43 -51.74 -5.25
N LEU A 2 47.15 -51.35 -5.34
CA LEU A 2 46.28 -51.69 -6.47
C LEU A 2 46.27 -50.52 -7.47
N PRO A 3 46.53 -50.76 -8.78
CA PRO A 3 46.58 -49.68 -9.75
C PRO A 3 45.18 -49.18 -10.10
N LYS A 4 45.02 -47.85 -10.01
CA LYS A 4 43.80 -47.08 -10.21
C LYS A 4 43.45 -47.08 -11.70
N ARG A 5 42.47 -47.89 -12.13
CA ARG A 5 41.90 -47.83 -13.50
C ARG A 5 41.31 -46.44 -13.75
N ARG A 6 41.87 -45.71 -14.73
CA ARG A 6 41.26 -44.52 -15.33
C ARG A 6 39.92 -44.92 -15.93
N ARG A 7 38.82 -44.46 -15.32
CA ARG A 7 37.49 -44.55 -15.93
C ARG A 7 37.40 -43.57 -17.10
N ALA A 8 36.86 -44.10 -18.18
CA ALA A 8 36.65 -43.46 -19.45
C ALA A 8 35.83 -42.17 -19.33
N ARG A 9 36.16 -41.24 -20.23
CA ARG A 9 35.45 -40.01 -20.56
C ARG A 9 34.00 -40.39 -20.93
N ALA A 10 33.08 -40.24 -19.99
CA ALA A 10 31.65 -40.31 -20.27
C ALA A 10 31.26 -39.04 -21.02
N GLY A 11 30.63 -39.24 -22.17
CA GLY A 11 30.32 -38.21 -23.14
C GLY A 11 29.51 -37.05 -22.56
N THR A 12 29.80 -35.88 -23.10
CA THR A 12 28.93 -34.71 -23.08
C THR A 12 27.55 -35.12 -23.59
N PRO A 13 26.48 -35.07 -22.78
CA PRO A 13 25.14 -35.04 -23.33
C PRO A 13 24.96 -33.64 -23.92
N GLY A 14 24.59 -33.62 -25.19
CA GLY A 14 24.38 -32.43 -25.97
C GLY A 14 23.42 -31.46 -25.27
N ALA A 15 23.58 -30.20 -25.68
CA ALA A 15 22.64 -29.13 -25.44
C ALA A 15 21.27 -29.52 -26.04
N ASP A 16 20.49 -30.28 -25.30
CA ASP A 16 19.05 -30.31 -25.50
C ASP A 16 18.54 -29.00 -24.93
N SER A 17 18.45 -28.03 -25.83
CA SER A 17 17.63 -26.83 -25.73
C SER A 17 16.18 -27.26 -25.47
N SER A 18 15.89 -27.72 -24.25
CA SER A 18 14.54 -27.86 -23.73
C SER A 18 13.93 -26.49 -23.82
N ALA A 19 13.19 -26.22 -24.89
CA ALA A 19 12.35 -25.05 -25.03
C ALA A 19 11.59 -24.92 -23.71
N ALA A 20 11.89 -23.87 -22.94
CA ALA A 20 11.30 -23.71 -21.62
C ALA A 20 9.78 -23.78 -21.78
N ARG A 21 9.12 -24.58 -20.94
CA ARG A 21 7.67 -24.78 -21.01
C ARG A 21 6.92 -23.45 -20.81
N PHE A 22 7.60 -22.46 -20.22
CA PHE A 22 7.09 -21.14 -19.91
C PHE A 22 8.02 -20.05 -20.50
N PRO A 23 7.95 -19.74 -21.81
CA PRO A 23 8.86 -18.79 -22.44
C PRO A 23 8.68 -17.35 -21.93
N GLY A 24 7.50 -17.00 -21.42
CA GLY A 24 7.20 -15.69 -20.83
C GLY A 24 7.73 -15.49 -19.40
N VAL A 25 8.36 -16.50 -18.79
CA VAL A 25 8.90 -16.43 -17.43
C VAL A 25 10.36 -16.87 -17.42
N ALA A 26 11.25 -15.88 -17.48
CA ALA A 26 12.68 -16.04 -17.27
C ALA A 26 13.07 -15.62 -15.85
N VAL A 27 13.55 -16.59 -15.08
CA VAL A 27 13.90 -16.45 -13.66
C VAL A 27 15.41 -16.26 -13.52
N TYR A 28 15.81 -15.28 -12.71
CA TYR A 28 17.18 -15.10 -12.25
C TYR A 28 17.23 -15.28 -10.73
N LEU A 29 18.12 -16.14 -10.26
CA LEU A 29 18.32 -16.39 -8.83
C LEU A 29 19.50 -15.55 -8.32
N ALA A 30 19.22 -14.55 -7.48
CA ALA A 30 20.26 -13.66 -6.97
C ALA A 30 21.10 -14.35 -5.88
N GLU A 31 22.41 -14.23 -5.99
CA GLU A 31 23.36 -14.86 -5.06
C GLU A 31 23.53 -14.23 -3.65
N PRO A 32 23.22 -12.96 -3.33
CA PRO A 32 23.69 -12.29 -2.11
C PRO A 32 23.49 -13.06 -0.82
N HIS A 33 22.36 -13.75 -0.67
CA HIS A 33 22.01 -14.53 0.52
C HIS A 33 21.74 -16.02 0.22
N MET A 34 21.64 -16.40 -1.06
CA MET A 34 21.32 -17.76 -1.48
C MET A 34 22.56 -18.67 -1.47
N GLY A 35 23.73 -18.15 -1.89
CA GLY A 35 24.97 -18.94 -2.02
C GLY A 35 24.98 -19.91 -3.21
N ARG A 36 26.18 -20.24 -3.72
CA ARG A 36 26.36 -21.00 -4.99
C ARG A 36 25.74 -22.40 -4.98
N SER A 37 25.92 -23.15 -3.89
CA SER A 37 25.41 -24.52 -3.78
C SER A 37 23.88 -24.57 -3.83
N ARG A 38 23.22 -23.65 -3.11
CA ARG A 38 21.76 -23.55 -3.09
C ARG A 38 21.21 -23.04 -4.41
N ARG A 39 21.86 -22.04 -5.02
CA ARG A 39 21.51 -21.59 -6.37
C ARG A 39 21.53 -22.75 -7.37
N ALA A 40 22.60 -23.54 -7.38
CA ALA A 40 22.71 -24.71 -8.26
C ALA A 40 21.63 -25.78 -8.00
N PHE A 41 21.20 -25.95 -6.75
CA PHE A 41 20.08 -26.83 -6.41
C PHE A 41 18.76 -26.30 -6.98
N LEU A 42 18.43 -25.02 -6.71
CA LEU A 42 17.19 -24.39 -7.17
C LEU A 42 17.13 -24.29 -8.70
N THR A 43 18.26 -23.99 -9.36
CA THR A 43 18.35 -24.00 -10.82
C THR A 43 18.00 -25.36 -11.40
N ARG A 44 18.58 -26.45 -10.86
CA ARG A 44 18.26 -27.82 -11.32
C ARG A 44 16.79 -28.18 -11.09
N LEU A 45 16.23 -27.77 -9.95
CA LEU A 45 14.83 -27.98 -9.62
C LEU A 45 13.92 -27.28 -10.63
N ALA A 46 14.14 -25.99 -10.88
CA ALA A 46 13.38 -25.20 -11.85
C ALA A 46 13.48 -25.75 -13.28
N LEU A 47 14.68 -26.12 -13.72
CA LEU A 47 14.88 -26.75 -15.03
C LEU A 47 14.12 -28.06 -15.16
N SER A 48 14.11 -28.91 -14.12
CA SER A 48 13.35 -30.17 -14.12
C SER A 48 11.83 -29.96 -14.22
N LYS A 49 11.33 -28.81 -13.77
CA LYS A 49 9.92 -28.41 -13.87
C LYS A 49 9.60 -27.64 -15.16
N GLY A 50 10.62 -27.33 -15.98
CA GLY A 50 10.48 -26.67 -17.28
C GLY A 50 10.53 -25.14 -17.23
N PHE A 51 11.01 -24.55 -16.14
CA PHE A 51 11.23 -23.11 -16.03
C PHE A 51 12.51 -22.69 -16.74
N ARG A 52 12.53 -21.48 -17.31
CA ARG A 52 13.75 -20.87 -17.85
C ARG A 52 14.51 -20.17 -16.73
N VAL A 53 15.69 -20.67 -16.39
CA VAL A 53 16.58 -20.04 -15.40
C VAL A 53 17.81 -19.48 -16.11
N LEU A 54 18.09 -18.20 -15.90
CA LEU A 54 19.25 -17.50 -16.47
C LEU A 54 20.40 -17.49 -15.45
N ASP A 55 21.60 -17.84 -15.91
CA ASP A 55 22.80 -17.86 -15.06
C ASP A 55 23.37 -16.46 -14.83
N ALA A 56 23.20 -15.57 -15.82
CA ALA A 56 23.58 -14.16 -15.76
C ALA A 56 22.34 -13.26 -15.79
N TYR A 57 22.46 -12.10 -15.17
CA TYR A 57 21.42 -11.06 -15.23
C TYR A 57 21.45 -10.39 -16.61
N SER A 58 20.36 -10.47 -17.36
CA SER A 58 20.22 -9.94 -18.72
C SER A 58 18.85 -9.26 -18.92
N SER A 59 18.65 -8.59 -20.05
CA SER A 59 17.37 -7.95 -20.42
C SER A 59 16.22 -8.93 -20.62
N GLU A 60 16.52 -10.23 -20.75
CA GLU A 60 15.50 -11.27 -20.86
C GLU A 60 14.90 -11.64 -19.49
N VAL A 61 15.52 -11.23 -18.38
CA VAL A 61 15.07 -11.56 -17.03
C VAL A 61 13.73 -10.85 -16.77
N THR A 62 12.73 -11.64 -16.40
CA THR A 62 11.39 -11.14 -16.05
C THR A 62 11.16 -11.16 -14.55
N HIS A 63 11.73 -12.15 -13.85
CA HIS A 63 11.56 -12.39 -12.43
C HIS A 63 12.92 -12.59 -11.77
N VAL A 64 13.24 -11.76 -10.78
CA VAL A 64 14.44 -11.90 -9.95
C VAL A 64 13.99 -12.47 -8.61
N VAL A 65 14.49 -13.64 -8.25
CA VAL A 65 14.19 -14.28 -6.96
C VAL A 65 15.37 -14.07 -6.03
N MET A 66 15.07 -13.53 -4.86
CA MET A 66 16.02 -13.32 -3.77
C MET A 66 15.54 -14.09 -2.55
N GLU A 67 16.48 -14.46 -1.69
CA GLU A 67 16.20 -15.21 -0.47
C GLU A 67 16.64 -14.40 0.73
N GLN A 68 15.86 -14.40 1.82
CA GLN A 68 16.21 -13.72 3.07
C GLN A 68 16.62 -12.24 2.85
N THR A 69 16.08 -11.61 1.80
CA THR A 69 16.45 -10.26 1.39
C THR A 69 15.29 -9.34 1.70
N SER A 70 15.56 -8.25 2.41
CA SER A 70 14.54 -7.24 2.68
C SER A 70 14.13 -6.50 1.40
N ALA A 71 12.96 -5.87 1.39
CA ALA A 71 12.52 -5.04 0.27
C ALA A 71 13.54 -3.92 -0.02
N GLU A 72 14.11 -3.28 1.01
CA GLU A 72 15.09 -2.20 0.86
C GLU A 72 16.39 -2.66 0.20
N GLU A 73 16.90 -3.83 0.60
CA GLU A 73 18.08 -4.43 -0.01
C GLU A 73 17.80 -4.84 -1.45
N ALA A 74 16.62 -5.37 -1.73
CA ALA A 74 16.17 -5.71 -3.07
C ALA A 74 16.14 -4.48 -3.99
N ALA A 75 15.63 -3.34 -3.52
CA ALA A 75 15.64 -2.09 -4.28
C ALA A 75 17.06 -1.56 -4.51
N ARG A 76 17.89 -1.51 -3.46
CA ARG A 76 19.32 -1.13 -3.59
C ARG A 76 20.06 -2.05 -4.58
N TRP A 77 19.76 -3.33 -4.55
CA TRP A 77 20.32 -4.31 -5.49
C TRP A 77 19.87 -4.01 -6.92
N GLN A 78 18.58 -3.74 -7.15
CA GLN A 78 18.06 -3.39 -8.47
C GLN A 78 18.64 -2.06 -8.98
N GLU A 79 18.80 -1.06 -8.13
CA GLU A 79 19.45 0.22 -8.47
C GLU A 79 20.92 0.04 -8.84
N SER A 80 21.66 -0.77 -8.07
CA SER A 80 23.08 -1.04 -8.35
C SER A 80 23.34 -1.76 -9.68
N ARG A 81 22.31 -2.44 -10.23
CA ARG A 81 22.38 -3.18 -11.50
C ARG A 81 21.53 -2.58 -12.60
N ALA A 82 20.78 -1.52 -12.30
CA ALA A 82 20.04 -0.77 -13.29
C ALA A 82 21.03 0.07 -14.10
N ALA A 83 21.30 -0.36 -15.33
CA ALA A 83 21.79 0.56 -16.35
C ALA A 83 20.77 1.71 -16.56
N PRO A 84 21.19 2.88 -17.08
CA PRO A 84 20.25 3.93 -17.46
C PRO A 84 19.12 3.36 -18.33
N PRO A 85 17.86 3.77 -18.11
CA PRO A 85 16.73 3.17 -18.80
C PRO A 85 16.81 3.46 -20.29
N GLU A 86 17.22 2.46 -21.07
CA GLU A 86 16.96 2.42 -22.51
C GLU A 86 15.42 2.40 -22.70
N PRO A 87 14.86 3.32 -23.50
CA PRO A 87 13.41 3.45 -23.65
C PRO A 87 12.82 2.19 -24.31
N GLY A 88 12.15 1.36 -23.51
CA GLY A 88 11.44 0.16 -23.97
C GLY A 88 11.68 -1.11 -23.16
N CYS A 89 12.64 -1.12 -22.22
CA CYS A 89 12.91 -2.31 -21.40
C CYS A 89 12.04 -2.34 -20.13
N ALA A 90 11.15 -3.34 -20.02
CA ALA A 90 10.37 -3.57 -18.81
C ALA A 90 11.31 -4.00 -17.66
N ARG A 91 11.20 -3.34 -16.50
CA ARG A 91 12.00 -3.70 -15.32
C ARG A 91 11.59 -5.09 -14.81
N PRO A 92 12.54 -5.96 -14.43
CA PRO A 92 12.21 -7.25 -13.86
C PRO A 92 11.51 -7.10 -12.51
N THR A 93 10.59 -8.01 -12.23
CA THR A 93 9.88 -8.06 -10.95
C THR A 93 10.77 -8.71 -9.90
N LEU A 94 11.04 -7.99 -8.80
CA LEU A 94 11.78 -8.51 -7.66
C LEU A 94 10.85 -9.32 -6.75
N LEU A 95 11.21 -10.56 -6.49
CA LEU A 95 10.41 -11.52 -5.75
C LEU A 95 11.19 -12.20 -4.63
N ASP A 96 10.46 -12.56 -3.58
CA ASP A 96 10.96 -13.42 -2.51
C ASP A 96 10.97 -14.90 -2.95
N ILE A 97 11.76 -15.71 -2.25
CA ILE A 97 11.86 -17.15 -2.50
C ILE A 97 10.52 -17.90 -2.32
N SER A 98 9.59 -17.36 -1.53
CA SER A 98 8.22 -17.88 -1.39
C SER A 98 7.54 -18.14 -2.73
N TRP A 99 7.56 -17.18 -3.65
CA TRP A 99 6.99 -17.36 -5.00
C TRP A 99 7.63 -18.51 -5.77
N PHE A 100 8.96 -18.64 -5.66
CA PHE A 100 9.69 -19.71 -6.32
C PHE A 100 9.27 -21.06 -5.75
N THR A 101 9.19 -21.19 -4.42
CA THR A 101 8.78 -22.43 -3.77
C THR A 101 7.34 -22.82 -4.10
N GLU A 102 6.40 -21.86 -4.13
CA GLU A 102 5.02 -22.09 -4.53
C GLU A 102 4.92 -22.51 -6.01
N SER A 103 5.69 -21.87 -6.89
CA SER A 103 5.77 -22.25 -8.32
C SER A 103 6.36 -23.64 -8.53
N MET A 104 7.35 -24.05 -7.73
CA MET A 104 7.91 -25.40 -7.80
C MET A 104 6.91 -26.45 -7.28
N ALA A 105 6.14 -26.12 -6.24
CA ALA A 105 5.10 -26.97 -5.69
C ALA A 105 3.93 -27.17 -6.68
N ALA A 106 3.48 -26.09 -7.31
CA ALA A 106 2.43 -26.12 -8.34
C ALA A 106 2.92 -26.72 -9.67
N GLY A 107 4.23 -26.70 -9.94
CA GLY A 107 4.83 -27.19 -11.18
C GLY A 107 4.66 -26.25 -12.38
N HIS A 108 4.12 -25.06 -12.17
CA HIS A 108 3.97 -23.98 -13.13
C HIS A 108 4.16 -22.62 -12.42
N PRO A 109 4.51 -21.54 -13.13
CA PRO A 109 4.64 -20.22 -12.50
C PRO A 109 3.29 -19.78 -11.94
N VAL A 110 3.22 -19.51 -10.64
CA VAL A 110 2.00 -18.99 -10.01
C VAL A 110 1.89 -17.49 -10.27
N PRO A 111 0.67 -16.92 -10.28
CA PRO A 111 0.48 -15.47 -10.36
C PRO A 111 1.26 -14.74 -9.27
N VAL A 112 1.88 -13.61 -9.64
CA VAL A 112 2.64 -12.80 -8.69
C VAL A 112 1.67 -12.00 -7.81
N GLU A 113 1.59 -12.36 -6.54
CA GLU A 113 0.81 -11.69 -5.51
C GLU A 113 1.64 -10.67 -4.72
N CYS A 114 0.98 -9.83 -3.92
CA CYS A 114 1.65 -8.80 -3.12
C CYS A 114 2.66 -9.39 -2.12
N ARG A 115 2.33 -10.53 -1.49
CA ARG A 115 3.22 -11.24 -0.54
C ARG A 115 4.52 -11.75 -1.17
N HIS A 116 4.52 -11.94 -2.50
CA HIS A 116 5.66 -12.43 -3.25
C HIS A 116 6.64 -11.33 -3.65
N ARG A 117 6.23 -10.06 -3.63
CA ARG A 117 6.99 -8.95 -4.19
C ARG A 117 7.93 -8.34 -3.15
N LEU A 118 9.22 -8.30 -3.47
CA LEU A 118 10.23 -7.53 -2.74
C LEU A 118 10.26 -6.09 -3.28
N GLN A 119 9.12 -5.42 -3.24
CA GLN A 119 9.04 -4.01 -3.58
C GLN A 119 9.19 -3.20 -2.30
N VAL A 120 10.17 -2.29 -2.29
CA VAL A 120 10.06 -1.10 -1.43
C VAL A 120 8.84 -0.38 -1.96
N THR A 121 7.71 -0.56 -1.30
CA THR A 121 6.80 0.57 -1.21
C THR A 121 7.68 1.70 -0.70
N VAL A 122 8.09 2.63 -1.59
CA VAL A 122 8.40 4.00 -1.17
C VAL A 122 7.35 4.27 -0.11
N PRO A 123 7.68 4.55 1.16
CA PRO A 123 6.68 4.64 2.19
C PRO A 123 5.70 5.70 1.73
N ARG A 124 4.62 5.25 1.10
CA ARG A 124 3.58 6.09 0.56
C ARG A 124 2.75 6.31 1.80
N LYS A 125 3.31 7.18 2.65
CA LYS A 125 2.84 7.61 3.95
C LYS A 125 2.03 6.48 4.57
N ALA A 126 2.75 5.51 5.18
CA ALA A 126 2.14 4.43 5.97
C ALA A 126 0.85 4.98 6.57
N LEU A 127 -0.28 4.35 6.22
CA LEU A 127 -1.58 4.70 6.77
C LEU A 127 -1.31 4.96 8.26
N PRO A 128 -1.47 6.21 8.75
CA PRO A 128 -0.95 6.52 10.06
C PRO A 128 -1.64 5.51 10.99
N SER A 129 -0.83 4.86 11.82
CA SER A 129 -1.30 4.22 13.05
C SER A 129 -2.53 4.99 13.55
N PRO A 130 -3.62 4.32 13.97
CA PRO A 130 -4.87 5.00 14.34
C PRO A 130 -4.49 6.24 15.12
N VAL A 131 -4.76 7.41 14.54
CA VAL A 131 -4.13 8.66 14.97
C VAL A 131 -4.45 8.78 16.44
N TRP A 132 -3.43 8.60 17.29
CA TRP A 132 -3.64 8.67 18.74
C TRP A 132 -3.91 10.14 19.05
N MET A 133 -5.19 10.48 19.07
CA MET A 133 -5.65 11.84 19.27
C MET A 133 -6.12 11.98 20.71
N PRO A 134 -5.48 12.84 21.52
CA PRO A 134 -5.95 13.10 22.86
C PRO A 134 -7.34 13.73 22.82
N PRO A 135 -8.23 13.38 23.77
CA PRO A 135 -9.63 13.80 23.73
C PRO A 135 -9.80 15.31 23.96
N TYR A 136 -8.91 15.94 24.72
CA TYR A 136 -9.01 17.36 25.05
C TYR A 136 -8.29 18.24 24.02
N ALA A 137 -8.92 19.34 23.62
CA ALA A 137 -8.37 20.27 22.63
C ALA A 137 -7.06 20.91 23.05
N CYS A 138 -6.87 21.17 24.35
CA CYS A 138 -5.63 21.73 24.90
C CYS A 138 -4.42 20.79 24.80
N GLN A 139 -4.62 19.51 24.50
CA GLN A 139 -3.55 18.51 24.40
C GLN A 139 -3.06 18.31 22.96
N ARG A 140 -3.65 19.02 21.99
CA ARG A 140 -3.33 18.86 20.56
C ARG A 140 -3.07 20.21 19.90
N PRO A 141 -2.08 20.30 18.99
CA PRO A 141 -1.92 21.49 18.16
C PRO A 141 -3.08 21.57 17.17
N THR A 142 -3.73 22.73 17.07
CA THR A 142 -4.79 23.00 16.09
C THR A 142 -4.40 24.22 15.28
N PRO A 143 -3.81 24.05 14.08
CA PRO A 143 -3.37 25.17 13.26
C PRO A 143 -4.55 25.99 12.76
N LEU A 144 -4.31 27.26 12.42
CA LEU A 144 -5.32 28.14 11.83
C LEU A 144 -5.75 27.66 10.43
N THR A 145 -4.82 27.07 9.68
CA THR A 145 -5.08 26.43 8.38
C THR A 145 -4.98 24.92 8.53
N HIS A 146 -6.04 24.21 8.17
CA HIS A 146 -6.16 22.76 8.31
C HIS A 146 -6.74 22.13 7.04
N HIS A 147 -6.69 20.80 6.95
CA HIS A 147 -7.06 20.08 5.73
C HIS A 147 -8.56 19.82 5.57
N ASN A 148 -9.31 19.81 6.67
CA ASN A 148 -10.67 19.30 6.74
C ASN A 148 -11.72 20.42 6.83
N THR A 149 -11.52 21.53 6.13
CA THR A 149 -12.35 22.74 6.23
C THR A 149 -13.83 22.46 5.99
N SER A 150 -14.18 21.80 4.87
CA SER A 150 -15.56 21.48 4.52
C SER A 150 -16.27 20.65 5.58
N LEU A 151 -15.59 19.63 6.11
CA LEU A 151 -16.13 18.75 7.15
C LEU A 151 -16.28 19.49 8.49
N SER A 152 -15.29 20.29 8.87
CA SER A 152 -15.36 21.06 10.11
C SER A 152 -16.44 22.13 10.06
N GLU A 153 -16.58 22.85 8.94
CA GLU A 153 -17.60 23.90 8.77
C GLU A 153 -19.01 23.34 8.80
N ALA A 154 -19.22 22.16 8.22
CA ALA A 154 -20.51 21.47 8.28
C ALA A 154 -20.91 21.11 9.72
N LEU A 155 -19.97 20.57 10.50
CA LEU A 155 -20.21 20.28 11.92
C LEU A 155 -20.40 21.56 12.74
N GLU A 156 -19.67 22.64 12.44
CA GLU A 156 -19.86 23.94 13.10
C GLU A 156 -21.22 24.55 12.78
N THR A 157 -21.70 24.42 11.54
CA THR A 157 -23.06 24.84 11.16
C THR A 157 -24.13 24.10 11.99
N LEU A 158 -23.95 22.79 12.20
CA LEU A 158 -24.86 22.01 13.05
C LEU A 158 -24.72 22.35 14.54
N ALA A 159 -23.52 22.74 14.99
CA ALA A 159 -23.30 23.23 16.35
C ALA A 159 -24.05 24.55 16.59
N GLU A 160 -23.97 25.49 15.66
CA GLU A 160 -24.70 26.76 15.72
C GLU A 160 -26.22 26.54 15.74
N ALA A 161 -26.72 25.69 14.83
CA ALA A 161 -28.13 25.29 14.81
C ALA A 161 -28.61 24.72 16.14
N ALA A 162 -27.82 23.81 16.73
CA ALA A 162 -28.12 23.24 18.04
C ALA A 162 -28.11 24.30 19.16
N GLY A 163 -27.32 25.37 19.01
CA GLY A 163 -27.30 26.50 19.94
C GLY A 163 -28.59 27.30 19.90
N PHE A 164 -29.15 27.53 18.70
CA PHE A 164 -30.46 28.15 18.55
C PHE A 164 -31.59 27.29 19.12
N ASP A 165 -31.46 25.96 19.04
CA ASP A 165 -32.40 25.00 19.64
C ASP A 165 -32.25 24.89 21.18
N GLY A 166 -31.27 25.57 21.80
CA GLY A 166 -30.98 25.47 23.22
C GLY A 166 -30.35 24.13 23.65
N SER A 167 -29.81 23.35 22.72
CA SER A 167 -29.25 22.02 22.97
C SER A 167 -27.73 22.08 23.20
N GLU A 168 -27.31 22.55 24.37
CA GLU A 168 -25.88 22.70 24.72
C GLU A 168 -25.05 21.42 24.54
N GLY A 169 -25.64 20.26 24.85
CA GLY A 169 -24.97 18.96 24.67
C GLY A 169 -24.62 18.68 23.20
N ARG A 170 -25.52 19.00 22.26
CA ARG A 170 -25.29 18.85 20.82
C ARG A 170 -24.28 19.88 20.31
N VAL A 171 -24.37 21.13 20.78
CA VAL A 171 -23.38 22.19 20.49
C VAL A 171 -21.98 21.70 20.84
N LEU A 172 -21.81 21.16 22.04
CA LEU A 172 -20.52 20.69 22.54
C LEU A 172 -20.01 19.46 21.77
N ALA A 173 -20.90 18.51 21.44
CA ALA A 173 -20.55 17.32 20.67
C ALA A 173 -20.03 17.69 19.28
N PHE A 174 -20.77 18.53 18.54
CA PHE A 174 -20.36 18.97 17.20
C PHE A 174 -19.11 19.85 17.23
N SER A 175 -19.02 20.79 18.17
CA SER A 175 -17.81 21.63 18.35
C SER A 175 -16.56 20.79 18.61
N ARG A 176 -16.67 19.74 19.45
CA ARG A 176 -15.55 18.85 19.74
C ARG A 176 -15.16 18.00 18.53
N ALA A 177 -16.13 17.49 17.79
CA ALA A 177 -15.88 16.73 16.56
C ALA A 177 -15.24 17.61 15.47
N ALA A 178 -15.72 18.84 15.28
CA ALA A 178 -15.11 19.83 14.38
C ALA A 178 -13.66 20.13 14.79
N SER A 179 -13.41 20.40 16.08
CA SER A 179 -12.07 20.64 16.61
C SER A 179 -11.12 19.45 16.40
N MET A 180 -11.63 18.21 16.43
CA MET A 180 -10.82 17.03 16.10
C MET A 180 -10.40 17.02 14.64
N LEU A 181 -11.32 17.29 13.71
CA LEU A 181 -11.00 17.37 12.27
C LEU A 181 -9.95 18.44 11.95
N LYS A 182 -10.02 19.58 12.65
CA LYS A 182 -9.05 20.68 12.52
C LYS A 182 -7.63 20.28 12.95
N ALA A 183 -7.51 19.37 13.91
CA ALA A 183 -6.22 18.93 14.44
C ALA A 183 -5.62 17.73 13.68
N LEU A 184 -6.33 17.14 12.72
CA LEU A 184 -5.82 16.00 11.95
C LEU A 184 -4.69 16.40 11.00
N PRO A 185 -3.62 15.58 10.86
CA PRO A 185 -2.45 15.88 10.05
C PRO A 185 -2.66 15.71 8.53
N GLY A 186 -3.89 15.41 8.10
CA GLY A 186 -4.22 15.17 6.70
C GLY A 186 -5.73 15.25 6.43
N PRO A 187 -6.12 15.29 5.16
CA PRO A 187 -7.51 15.25 4.76
C PRO A 187 -8.12 13.88 5.06
N VAL A 188 -9.35 13.89 5.58
CA VAL A 188 -10.17 12.69 5.74
C VAL A 188 -10.82 12.39 4.39
N THR A 189 -10.56 11.20 3.88
CA THR A 189 -11.12 10.72 2.60
C THR A 189 -11.99 9.48 2.77
N VAL A 190 -11.87 8.76 3.89
CA VAL A 190 -12.63 7.56 4.19
C VAL A 190 -13.07 7.59 5.65
N LEU A 191 -14.33 7.22 5.93
CA LEU A 191 -14.89 7.22 7.28
C LEU A 191 -14.12 6.33 8.26
N SER A 192 -13.49 5.26 7.78
CA SER A 192 -12.66 4.38 8.62
C SER A 192 -11.52 5.11 9.33
N GLN A 193 -11.06 6.25 8.81
CA GLN A 193 -10.04 7.09 9.45
C GLN A 193 -10.52 7.75 10.75
N LEU A 194 -11.84 7.85 10.94
CA LEU A 194 -12.45 8.41 12.15
C LEU A 194 -12.77 7.33 13.20
N GLN A 195 -12.67 6.05 12.85
CA GLN A 195 -12.92 4.96 13.79
C GLN A 195 -11.90 4.99 14.93
N GLY A 196 -12.40 5.06 16.16
CA GLY A 196 -11.57 5.14 17.37
C GLY A 196 -11.18 6.57 17.78
N LEU A 197 -11.53 7.60 17.01
CA LEU A 197 -11.35 8.99 17.43
C LEU A 197 -12.43 9.39 18.46
N PRO A 198 -12.06 10.10 19.54
CA PRO A 198 -13.05 10.58 20.49
C PRO A 198 -13.96 11.65 19.86
N HIS A 199 -15.19 11.74 20.39
CA HIS A 199 -16.24 12.69 20.01
C HIS A 199 -16.92 12.44 18.64
N PHE A 200 -16.53 11.39 17.92
CA PHE A 200 -17.24 10.91 16.74
C PHE A 200 -18.31 9.87 17.13
N GLY A 201 -19.50 10.36 17.49
CA GLY A 201 -20.68 9.53 17.65
C GLY A 201 -21.33 9.19 16.30
N GLU A 202 -22.39 8.39 16.33
CA GLU A 202 -23.14 7.96 15.14
C GLU A 202 -23.57 9.13 14.24
N HIS A 203 -24.10 10.21 14.84
CA HIS A 203 -24.56 11.39 14.10
C HIS A 203 -23.41 12.12 13.41
N SER A 204 -22.31 12.41 14.12
CA SER A 204 -21.14 13.05 13.53
C SER A 204 -20.54 12.20 12.41
N CYS A 205 -20.49 10.87 12.59
CA CYS A 205 -20.03 9.94 11.56
C CYS A 205 -20.94 9.94 10.33
N ARG A 206 -22.27 9.96 10.50
CA ARG A 206 -23.23 10.03 9.39
C ARG A 206 -23.03 11.29 8.56
N VAL A 207 -22.91 12.45 9.21
CA VAL A 207 -22.69 13.74 8.53
C VAL A 207 -21.39 13.73 7.73
N VAL A 208 -20.31 13.22 8.31
CA VAL A 208 -19.03 13.10 7.59
C VAL A 208 -19.15 12.12 6.42
N GLN A 209 -19.81 10.97 6.60
CA GLN A 209 -20.00 10.00 5.52
C GLN A 209 -20.77 10.62 4.34
N GLU A 210 -21.88 11.30 4.59
CA GLU A 210 -22.65 11.99 3.54
C GLU A 210 -21.80 13.04 2.79
N LEU A 211 -20.97 13.80 3.51
CA LEU A 211 -20.07 14.79 2.91
C LEU A 211 -18.96 14.12 2.07
N LEU A 212 -18.47 12.96 2.48
CA LEU A 212 -17.46 12.21 1.72
C LEU A 212 -18.06 11.59 0.45
N ASP A 213 -19.28 11.06 0.53
CA ASP A 213 -19.93 10.37 -0.60
C ASP A 213 -20.50 11.34 -1.63
N CYS A 214 -21.16 12.41 -1.17
CA CYS A 214 -21.96 13.29 -2.01
C CYS A 214 -21.41 14.73 -2.08
N GLY A 215 -20.41 15.07 -1.27
CA GLY A 215 -19.91 16.46 -1.13
C GLY A 215 -20.83 17.39 -0.34
N VAL A 216 -22.06 16.97 -0.03
CA VAL A 216 -23.08 17.74 0.68
C VAL A 216 -23.80 16.85 1.68
N CYS A 217 -24.23 17.43 2.81
CA CYS A 217 -25.09 16.78 3.80
C CYS A 217 -26.45 17.47 3.79
N ALA A 218 -27.53 16.69 3.61
CA ALA A 218 -28.88 17.23 3.47
C ALA A 218 -29.37 17.97 4.73
N GLU A 219 -28.89 17.55 5.90
CA GLU A 219 -29.19 18.21 7.18
C GLU A 219 -28.54 19.60 7.25
N VAL A 220 -27.26 19.69 6.86
CA VAL A 220 -26.49 20.94 6.86
C VAL A 220 -27.09 21.94 5.89
N GLU A 221 -27.44 21.50 4.68
CA GLU A 221 -28.06 22.36 3.68
C GLU A 221 -29.43 22.88 4.13
N ARG A 222 -30.23 22.03 4.78
CA ARG A 222 -31.51 22.46 5.37
C ARG A 222 -31.32 23.55 6.42
N VAL A 223 -30.33 23.39 7.30
CA VAL A 223 -29.99 24.39 8.32
C VAL A 223 -29.58 25.70 7.66
N ARG A 224 -28.69 25.66 6.66
CA ARG A 224 -28.24 26.85 5.91
C ARG A 224 -29.40 27.61 5.28
N LEU A 225 -30.31 26.89 4.60
CA LEU A 225 -31.49 27.48 3.97
C LEU A 225 -32.45 28.10 5.00
N SER A 226 -32.63 27.44 6.15
CA SER A 226 -33.46 27.98 7.23
C SER A 226 -32.86 29.25 7.85
N ALA A 227 -31.53 29.31 8.03
CA ALA A 227 -30.84 30.50 8.51
C ALA A 227 -30.98 31.68 7.54
N SER A 228 -30.83 31.43 6.23
CA SER A 228 -31.03 32.45 5.20
C SER A 228 -32.48 32.97 5.15
N SER A 229 -33.46 32.12 5.44
CA SER A 229 -34.88 32.50 5.47
C SER A 229 -35.21 33.37 6.69
N SER A 230 -34.62 33.08 7.85
CA SER A 230 -34.79 33.88 9.07
C SER A 230 -34.15 35.27 8.97
N LEU A 231 -32.99 35.39 8.32
CA LEU A 231 -32.34 36.68 8.04
C LEU A 231 -33.16 37.57 7.10
N GLY A 232 -33.92 36.98 6.17
CA GLY A 232 -34.83 37.71 5.29
C GLY A 232 -36.04 38.32 6.01
N SER A 233 -36.45 37.77 7.16
CA SER A 233 -37.59 38.28 7.93
C SER A 233 -37.24 39.40 8.91
N LEU A 234 -35.96 39.57 9.25
CA LEU A 234 -35.46 40.64 10.14
C LEU A 234 -35.09 41.94 9.39
N GLY A 235 -35.17 41.94 8.05
CA GLY A 235 -34.91 43.11 7.20
C GLY A 235 -36.18 43.77 6.65
N SER A 236 -37.34 43.49 7.23
CA SER A 236 -38.64 44.06 6.82
C SER A 236 -39.45 44.47 8.05
N GLU A 237 -38.89 45.35 8.87
CA GLU A 237 -39.64 46.26 9.75
C GLU A 237 -39.02 47.66 9.67
#